data_AF-A0A945M4H2-F1
#
_entry.id   AF-A0A945M4H2-F1
#
_cell.length_a   1.000
_cell.length_b   1.000
_cell.length_c   1.000
_cell.angle_alpha   90.00
_cell.angle_beta   90.00
_cell.angle_gamma   90.00
#
_symmetry.space_group_name_H-M   'P 1'
#
loop_
_entity.id
_entity.type
_entity.pdbx_description
1 polymer ?
#
loop_
_entity_poly.entity_id
_entity_poly.type
_entity_poly.pdbx_seq_one_letter_code
_entity_poly.pdbx_strand_id
1 'polypeptide(L)'
;MARFIHVAAVLGAILVIGMPVRAEDRHAGYYYPEPQSNETYHARAQVQADSSRATRIGFVTELSNQMMQGNPYPPPFHIFAKGDGAEKMIIVASGPGMYDTLYRIRGLLAALTANARGTPFFQDHGVEDFFTFFDLARLLGFERITVSDGDTFAHQIFLE
;
A
#
# COMPACT_ATOMS: atom_id res chain seq x y z
N MET A 1 -32.28 63.20 -30.42
CA MET A 1 -30.80 63.15 -30.51
C MET A 1 -30.27 62.88 -29.10
N ALA A 2 -29.56 61.75 -28.89
CA ALA A 2 -28.79 61.30 -27.71
C ALA A 2 -29.12 59.82 -27.42
N ARG A 3 -28.47 58.88 -28.11
CA ARG A 3 -27.21 58.18 -27.78
C ARG A 3 -27.40 57.02 -26.80
N PHE A 4 -27.36 55.83 -27.40
CA PHE A 4 -27.20 54.50 -26.82
C PHE A 4 -26.03 54.40 -25.84
N ILE A 5 -26.23 53.68 -24.75
CA ILE A 5 -25.15 53.05 -23.97
C ILE A 5 -25.60 51.61 -23.68
N HIS A 6 -25.10 50.66 -24.47
CA HIS A 6 -25.23 49.24 -24.17
C HIS A 6 -24.14 48.88 -23.16
N VAL A 7 -24.52 48.60 -21.91
CA VAL A 7 -23.62 48.02 -20.92
C VAL A 7 -23.53 46.52 -21.20
N ALA A 8 -22.42 46.09 -21.79
CA ALA A 8 -22.12 44.68 -22.00
C ALA A 8 -21.74 44.04 -20.66
N ALA A 9 -22.63 43.21 -20.10
CA ALA A 9 -22.32 42.37 -18.95
C ALA A 9 -21.49 41.16 -19.41
N VAL A 10 -20.20 41.14 -19.09
CA VAL A 10 -19.33 39.98 -19.30
C VAL A 10 -19.55 39.02 -18.12
N LEU A 11 -20.34 37.98 -18.34
CA LEU A 11 -20.46 36.83 -17.45
C LEU A 11 -19.15 36.02 -17.52
N GLY A 12 -18.28 36.21 -16.54
CA GLY A 12 -17.10 35.36 -16.34
C GLY A 12 -17.53 33.97 -15.88
N ALA A 13 -17.44 32.98 -16.76
CA ALA A 13 -17.63 31.58 -16.41
C ALA A 13 -16.43 31.13 -15.55
N ILE A 14 -16.66 30.92 -14.25
CA ILE A 14 -15.68 30.30 -13.35
C ILE A 14 -15.63 28.81 -13.72
N LEU A 15 -14.57 28.43 -14.42
CA LEU A 15 -14.26 27.03 -14.70
C LEU A 15 -13.83 26.37 -13.38
N VAL A 16 -14.74 25.68 -12.71
CA VAL A 16 -14.40 24.80 -11.58
C VAL A 16 -13.69 23.59 -12.17
N ILE A 17 -12.36 23.68 -12.24
CA ILE A 17 -11.51 22.52 -12.54
C ILE A 17 -11.67 21.58 -11.35
N GLY A 18 -12.41 20.49 -11.54
CA GLY A 18 -12.53 19.42 -10.56
C GLY A 18 -11.16 18.82 -10.30
N MET A 19 -10.47 19.31 -9.26
CA MET A 19 -9.30 18.61 -8.76
C MET A 19 -9.78 17.26 -8.22
N PRO A 20 -9.16 16.14 -8.62
CA PRO A 20 -9.49 14.86 -8.03
C PRO A 20 -9.18 14.95 -6.54
N VAL A 21 -10.21 14.83 -5.71
CA VAL A 21 -10.04 14.60 -4.27
C VAL A 21 -9.42 13.21 -4.13
N ARG A 22 -8.09 13.14 -4.05
CA ARG A 22 -7.46 11.94 -3.48
C ARG A 22 -7.93 11.92 -2.03
N ALA A 23 -8.65 10.86 -1.65
CA ALA A 23 -8.96 10.63 -0.25
C ALA A 23 -7.65 10.76 0.54
N GLU A 24 -7.58 11.79 1.38
CA GLU A 24 -6.38 12.15 2.13
C GLU A 24 -5.90 10.89 2.86
N ASP A 25 -4.63 10.54 2.70
CA ASP A 25 -4.11 9.31 3.26
C ASP A 25 -3.94 9.46 4.77
N ARG A 26 -5.04 9.29 5.51
CA ARG A 26 -5.12 9.44 6.97
C ARG A 26 -4.13 8.56 7.78
N HIS A 27 -3.38 7.69 7.11
CA HIS A 27 -2.37 6.82 7.70
C HIS A 27 -0.99 7.49 7.72
N ALA A 28 -0.71 8.38 6.76
CA ALA A 28 0.46 9.25 6.80
C ALA A 28 0.32 10.23 7.97
N GLY A 29 1.43 10.55 8.63
CA GLY A 29 1.48 11.33 9.86
C GLY A 29 1.03 10.57 11.13
N TYR A 30 0.40 9.39 10.99
CA TYR A 30 0.00 8.55 12.13
C TYR A 30 0.85 7.28 12.27
N TYR A 31 1.00 6.51 11.18
CA TYR A 31 1.80 5.27 11.17
C TYR A 31 3.19 5.43 10.54
N TYR A 32 3.37 6.43 9.68
CA TYR A 32 4.60 6.71 8.93
C TYR A 32 4.62 8.18 8.48
N PRO A 33 5.78 8.78 8.19
CA PRO A 33 5.87 10.16 7.67
C PRO A 33 5.29 10.27 6.25
N GLU A 34 5.06 11.48 5.77
CA GLU A 34 4.66 11.68 4.37
C GLU A 34 5.62 10.95 3.39
N PRO A 35 5.12 10.10 2.48
CA PRO A 35 5.96 9.31 1.59
C PRO A 35 6.87 10.16 0.72
N GLN A 36 8.18 9.93 0.83
CA GLN A 36 9.22 10.63 0.06
C GLN A 36 9.41 9.99 -1.32
N SER A 37 8.96 8.75 -1.49
CA SER A 37 9.09 8.03 -2.75
C SER A 37 7.89 7.11 -2.99
N ASN A 38 7.60 6.88 -4.27
CA ASN A 38 6.59 5.92 -4.67
C ASN A 38 7.00 5.19 -5.96
N GLU A 39 6.37 4.04 -6.19
CA GLU A 39 6.41 3.31 -7.45
C GLU A 39 5.06 2.63 -7.72
N THR A 40 4.81 2.36 -8.99
CA THR A 40 3.69 1.50 -9.42
C THR A 40 4.27 0.15 -9.81
N TYR A 41 3.70 -0.92 -9.25
CA TYR A 41 4.00 -2.29 -9.63
C TYR A 41 2.81 -2.87 -10.39
N HIS A 42 3.04 -3.22 -11.65
CA HIS A 42 2.05 -3.93 -12.47
C HIS A 42 2.13 -5.42 -12.16
N ALA A 43 1.15 -5.89 -11.40
CA ALA A 43 1.10 -7.26 -10.94
C ALA A 43 0.66 -8.19 -12.07
N ARG A 44 1.23 -9.41 -12.06
CA ARG A 44 0.84 -10.48 -12.98
C ARG A 44 -0.40 -11.19 -12.47
N ALA A 45 -0.60 -11.20 -11.16
CA ALA A 45 -1.77 -11.77 -10.51
C ALA A 45 -3.02 -10.91 -10.73
N GLN A 46 -4.15 -11.57 -10.96
CA GLN A 46 -5.47 -10.94 -10.98
C GLN A 46 -6.10 -11.07 -9.60
N VAL A 47 -6.88 -10.07 -9.16
CA VAL A 47 -7.59 -10.16 -7.87
C VAL A 47 -8.54 -11.36 -7.88
N GLN A 48 -8.49 -12.18 -6.84
CA GLN A 48 -9.41 -13.31 -6.72
C GLN A 48 -10.84 -12.85 -6.41
N ALA A 49 -11.83 -13.57 -6.93
CA ALA A 49 -13.24 -13.21 -6.79
C ALA A 49 -13.72 -13.23 -5.32
N ASP A 50 -13.10 -14.03 -4.47
CA ASP A 50 -13.39 -14.18 -3.04
C ASP A 50 -12.51 -13.27 -2.14
N SER A 51 -11.68 -12.41 -2.75
CA SER A 51 -10.92 -11.40 -2.04
C SER A 51 -11.86 -10.51 -1.20
N SER A 52 -11.61 -10.48 0.11
CA SER A 52 -12.44 -9.75 1.07
C SER A 52 -11.58 -9.08 2.13
N ARG A 53 -12.20 -8.20 2.91
CA ARG A 53 -11.56 -7.61 4.10
C ARG A 53 -11.04 -8.69 5.06
N ALA A 54 -11.81 -9.77 5.24
CA ALA A 54 -11.46 -10.85 6.14
C ALA A 54 -10.23 -11.63 5.65
N THR A 55 -10.14 -11.93 4.35
CA THR A 55 -8.99 -12.65 3.78
C THR A 55 -7.71 -11.83 3.88
N ARG A 56 -7.75 -10.52 3.62
CA ARG A 56 -6.60 -9.62 3.77
C ARG A 56 -6.09 -9.52 5.22
N ILE A 57 -7.01 -9.40 6.18
CA ILE A 57 -6.64 -9.38 7.61
C ILE A 57 -6.06 -10.73 8.04
N GLY A 58 -6.70 -11.83 7.63
CA GLY A 58 -6.24 -13.19 7.90
C GLY A 58 -4.82 -13.41 7.39
N PHE A 59 -4.55 -13.01 6.15
CA PHE A 59 -3.22 -13.12 5.55
C PHE A 59 -2.14 -12.39 6.36
N VAL A 60 -2.35 -11.12 6.70
CA VAL A 60 -1.34 -10.36 7.46
C VAL A 60 -1.15 -10.90 8.87
N THR A 61 -2.23 -11.39 9.49
CA THR A 61 -2.17 -12.04 10.81
C THR A 61 -1.36 -13.34 10.75
N GLU A 62 -1.62 -14.19 9.77
CA GLU A 62 -0.91 -15.45 9.58
C GLU A 62 0.57 -15.21 9.27
N LEU A 63 0.87 -14.30 8.35
CA LEU A 63 2.25 -13.92 8.03
C LEU A 63 3.00 -13.42 9.27
N SER A 64 2.36 -12.59 10.10
CA SER A 64 2.94 -12.14 11.37
C SER A 64 3.19 -13.28 12.35
N ASN A 65 2.22 -14.20 12.49
CA ASN A 65 2.33 -15.36 13.36
C ASN A 65 3.48 -16.28 12.93
N GLN A 66 3.60 -16.59 11.64
CA GLN A 66 4.68 -17.41 11.10
C GLN A 66 6.05 -16.80 11.40
N MET A 67 6.18 -15.50 11.20
CA MET A 67 7.41 -14.78 11.49
C MET A 67 7.77 -14.77 12.98
N MET A 68 6.79 -14.75 13.88
CA MET A 68 7.00 -14.82 15.33
C MET A 68 7.32 -16.24 15.81
N GLN A 69 6.65 -17.26 15.27
CA GLN A 69 6.83 -18.65 15.69
C GLN A 69 8.13 -19.26 15.15
N GLY A 70 8.59 -18.82 13.98
CA GLY A 70 9.81 -19.31 13.34
C GLY A 70 11.12 -18.72 13.87
N ASN A 71 11.08 -17.69 14.73
CA ASN A 71 12.27 -16.94 15.13
C ASN A 71 12.39 -16.80 16.65
N PRO A 72 13.60 -16.99 17.24
CA PRO A 72 13.84 -16.76 18.67
C PRO A 72 13.82 -15.28 19.05
N TYR A 73 13.85 -14.37 18.07
CA TYR A 73 13.80 -12.93 18.25
C TYR A 73 12.62 -12.34 17.48
N PRO A 74 11.97 -11.29 18.00
CA PRO A 74 10.88 -10.63 17.29
C PRO A 74 11.40 -10.05 15.96
N PRO A 75 10.58 -10.10 14.89
CA PRO A 75 10.94 -9.44 13.64
C PRO A 75 11.22 -7.94 13.86
N PRO A 76 12.20 -7.37 13.14
CA PRO A 76 12.54 -5.94 13.23
C PRO A 76 11.51 -4.99 12.58
N PHE A 77 10.28 -5.47 12.34
CA PHE A 77 9.19 -4.69 11.77
C PHE A 77 7.83 -5.21 12.22
N HIS A 78 6.82 -4.36 12.05
CA HIS A 78 5.42 -4.71 12.16
C HIS A 78 4.73 -4.61 10.81
N ILE A 79 3.84 -5.55 10.52
CA ILE A 79 3.04 -5.58 9.29
C ILE A 79 1.56 -5.65 9.67
N PHE A 80 0.73 -4.80 9.05
CA PHE A 80 -0.70 -4.73 9.33
C PHE A 80 -1.49 -4.19 8.13
N ALA A 81 -2.78 -4.51 8.08
CA ALA A 81 -3.70 -4.01 7.07
C ALA A 81 -4.57 -2.85 7.61
N LYS A 82 -4.81 -1.84 6.77
CA LYS A 82 -5.64 -0.65 7.01
C LYS A 82 -6.45 -0.29 5.77
N GLY A 83 -7.24 0.77 5.86
CA GLY A 83 -8.32 1.04 4.93
C GLY A 83 -9.63 0.41 5.40
N ASP A 84 -10.75 0.88 4.86
CA ASP A 84 -12.07 0.43 5.30
C ASP A 84 -12.30 -1.04 4.91
N GLY A 85 -11.75 -1.46 3.76
CA GLY A 85 -11.68 -2.82 3.28
C GLY A 85 -10.38 -3.55 3.62
N ALA A 86 -9.50 -3.00 4.45
CA ALA A 86 -8.15 -3.56 4.71
C ALA A 86 -7.26 -3.66 3.45
N GLU A 87 -7.49 -2.81 2.45
CA GLU A 87 -6.83 -2.80 1.13
C GLU A 87 -5.43 -2.15 1.12
N LYS A 88 -5.02 -1.54 2.24
CA LYS A 88 -3.71 -0.88 2.41
C LYS A 88 -2.85 -1.67 3.39
N MET A 89 -1.78 -2.28 2.91
CA MET A 89 -0.80 -2.94 3.75
C MET A 89 0.26 -1.92 4.19
N ILE A 90 0.61 -1.94 5.47
CA ILE A 90 1.60 -1.05 6.06
C ILE A 90 2.64 -1.89 6.80
N ILE A 91 3.90 -1.58 6.55
CA ILE A 91 5.07 -2.20 7.16
C ILE A 91 5.92 -1.09 7.79
N VAL A 92 6.19 -1.18 9.09
CA VAL A 92 6.96 -0.16 9.82
C VAL A 92 8.08 -0.81 10.61
N ALA A 93 9.29 -0.25 10.54
CA ALA A 93 10.41 -0.70 11.36
C ALA A 93 10.09 -0.62 12.86
N SER A 94 10.66 -1.53 13.63
CA SER A 94 10.58 -1.49 15.11
C SER A 94 11.77 -0.77 15.75
N GLY A 95 12.77 -0.36 14.98
CA GLY A 95 14.00 0.24 15.49
C GLY A 95 14.75 1.11 14.46
N PRO A 96 15.70 1.93 14.94
CA PRO A 96 16.39 2.92 14.11
C PRO A 96 17.33 2.27 13.08
N GLY A 97 17.52 2.96 11.95
CA GLY A 97 18.46 2.55 10.89
C GLY A 97 17.99 1.34 10.08
N MET A 98 16.69 1.02 10.12
CA MET A 98 16.07 -0.08 9.39
C MET A 98 15.12 0.47 8.34
N TYR A 99 15.16 -0.09 7.13
CA TYR A 99 14.25 0.26 6.02
C TYR A 99 14.24 1.74 5.60
N ASP A 100 15.26 2.51 5.99
CA ASP A 100 15.51 3.93 5.66
C ASP A 100 16.03 4.17 4.23
N THR A 101 16.12 3.12 3.40
CA THR A 101 16.49 3.22 2.00
C THR A 101 15.64 2.29 1.15
N LEU A 102 15.44 2.69 -0.11
CA LEU A 102 14.71 1.88 -1.09
C LEU A 102 15.31 0.47 -1.27
N TYR A 103 16.63 0.32 -1.17
CA TYR A 103 17.29 -0.99 -1.30
C TYR A 103 17.05 -1.91 -0.10
N ARG A 104 17.05 -1.37 1.12
CA ARG A 104 16.70 -2.14 2.34
C ARG A 104 15.24 -2.58 2.29
N ILE A 105 14.34 -1.71 1.82
CA ILE A 105 12.93 -2.04 1.59
C ILE A 105 12.79 -3.17 0.55
N ARG A 106 13.51 -3.10 -0.58
CA ARG A 106 13.49 -4.18 -1.59
C ARG A 106 14.00 -5.51 -1.04
N GLY A 107 15.04 -5.49 -0.21
CA GLY A 107 15.53 -6.68 0.49
C GLY A 107 14.46 -7.29 1.41
N LEU A 108 13.74 -6.46 2.16
CA LEU A 108 12.62 -6.90 3.00
C LEU A 108 11.51 -7.55 2.17
N LEU A 109 11.07 -6.90 1.08
CA LEU A 109 9.97 -7.39 0.24
C LEU A 109 10.33 -8.70 -0.49
N ALA A 110 11.61 -8.86 -0.87
CA ALA A 110 12.13 -10.12 -1.37
C ALA A 110 12.07 -11.23 -0.31
N ALA A 111 12.48 -10.94 0.94
CA ALA A 111 12.37 -11.90 2.04
C ALA A 111 10.91 -12.24 2.37
N LEU A 112 10.00 -11.27 2.32
CA LEU A 112 8.57 -11.47 2.51
C LEU A 112 7.94 -12.36 1.43
N THR A 113 8.51 -12.38 0.22
CA THR A 113 8.08 -13.31 -0.83
C THR A 113 8.26 -14.77 -0.37
N ALA A 114 9.41 -15.11 0.19
CA ALA A 114 9.68 -16.46 0.69
C ALA A 114 8.76 -16.84 1.86
N ASN A 115 8.51 -15.90 2.78
CA ASN A 115 7.61 -16.15 3.91
C ASN A 115 6.16 -16.33 3.45
N ALA A 116 5.67 -15.47 2.56
CA ALA A 116 4.29 -15.55 2.06
C ALA A 116 4.01 -16.90 1.36
N ARG A 117 4.95 -17.40 0.56
CA ARG A 117 4.84 -18.73 -0.10
C ARG A 117 4.62 -19.88 0.88
N GLY A 118 5.10 -19.75 2.12
CA GLY A 118 4.90 -20.74 3.17
C GLY A 118 3.52 -20.71 3.83
N THR A 119 2.67 -19.73 3.52
CA THR A 119 1.32 -19.66 4.10
C THR A 119 0.38 -20.69 3.45
N PRO A 120 -0.50 -21.34 4.23
CA PRO A 120 -1.44 -22.34 3.69
C PRO A 120 -2.24 -21.81 2.50
N PHE A 121 -2.64 -20.54 2.58
CA PHE A 121 -3.37 -19.87 1.53
C PHE A 121 -2.70 -19.98 0.15
N PHE A 122 -1.38 -19.85 0.06
CA PHE A 122 -0.70 -19.88 -1.24
C PHE A 122 -0.23 -21.27 -1.65
N GLN A 123 0.07 -22.15 -0.70
CA GLN A 123 0.35 -23.56 -0.99
C GLN A 123 -0.85 -24.25 -1.66
N ASP A 124 -2.06 -23.92 -1.21
CA ASP A 124 -3.29 -24.50 -1.75
C ASP A 124 -3.61 -24.01 -3.18
N HIS A 125 -3.03 -22.89 -3.61
CA HIS A 125 -3.30 -22.27 -4.92
C HIS A 125 -2.23 -22.55 -5.98
N GLY A 126 -1.10 -23.18 -5.64
CA GLY A 126 -0.06 -23.57 -6.61
C GLY A 126 0.64 -22.40 -7.31
N VAL A 127 0.62 -21.22 -6.68
CA VAL A 127 1.17 -19.96 -7.23
C VAL A 127 2.52 -19.58 -6.61
N GLU A 128 2.99 -20.37 -5.65
CA GLU A 128 4.15 -20.10 -4.82
C GLU A 128 5.42 -19.89 -5.64
N ASP A 129 5.66 -20.64 -6.70
CA ASP A 129 6.93 -20.53 -7.43
C ASP A 129 6.96 -19.35 -8.41
N PHE A 130 5.81 -18.83 -8.82
CA PHE A 130 5.71 -17.84 -9.89
C PHE A 130 5.55 -16.40 -9.37
N PHE A 131 4.85 -16.22 -8.25
CA PHE A 131 4.48 -14.90 -7.74
C PHE A 131 5.47 -14.32 -6.72
N THR A 132 5.66 -13.00 -6.82
CA THR A 132 6.38 -12.18 -5.83
C THR A 132 5.43 -11.77 -4.70
N PHE A 133 5.96 -11.21 -3.60
CA PHE A 133 5.12 -10.66 -2.54
C PHE A 133 4.07 -9.65 -3.06
N PHE A 134 4.43 -8.84 -4.06
CA PHE A 134 3.51 -7.88 -4.67
C PHE A 134 2.38 -8.57 -5.44
N ASP A 135 2.71 -9.59 -6.23
CA ASP A 135 1.70 -10.39 -6.94
C ASP A 135 0.76 -11.09 -5.94
N LEU A 136 1.30 -11.66 -4.87
CA LEU A 136 0.54 -12.31 -3.81
C LEU A 136 -0.38 -11.32 -3.06
N ALA A 137 0.11 -10.12 -2.77
CA ALA A 137 -0.70 -9.05 -2.18
C ALA A 137 -1.81 -8.60 -3.16
N ARG A 138 -1.51 -8.47 -4.46
CA ARG A 138 -2.49 -8.13 -5.48
C ARG A 138 -3.56 -9.21 -5.63
N LEU A 139 -3.18 -10.49 -5.63
CA LEU A 139 -4.09 -11.63 -5.69
C LEU A 139 -5.17 -11.53 -4.60
N LEU A 140 -4.75 -11.12 -3.39
CA LEU A 140 -5.59 -10.88 -2.22
C LEU A 140 -6.35 -9.53 -2.25
N GLY A 141 -6.19 -8.73 -3.29
CA GLY A 141 -6.89 -7.44 -3.45
C GLY A 141 -6.32 -6.31 -2.58
N PHE A 142 -5.05 -6.39 -2.15
CA PHE A 142 -4.37 -5.18 -1.70
C PHE A 142 -4.14 -4.24 -2.89
N GLU A 143 -4.33 -2.95 -2.65
CA GLU A 143 -4.13 -1.89 -3.66
C GLU A 143 -2.82 -1.15 -3.43
N ARG A 144 -2.31 -1.18 -2.19
CA ARG A 144 -1.12 -0.42 -1.81
C ARG A 144 -0.36 -1.09 -0.69
N ILE A 145 0.97 -1.05 -0.81
CA ILE A 145 1.90 -1.39 0.27
C ILE A 145 2.66 -0.11 0.63
N THR A 146 2.78 0.19 1.92
CA THR A 146 3.65 1.27 2.43
C THR A 146 4.69 0.66 3.35
N VAL A 147 5.95 0.96 3.10
CA VAL A 147 7.07 0.53 3.97
C VAL A 147 7.78 1.76 4.50
N SER A 148 8.03 1.80 5.81
CA SER A 148 8.64 2.94 6.48
C SER A 148 9.66 2.52 7.53
N ASP A 149 10.66 3.38 7.74
CA ASP A 149 11.60 3.31 8.87
C ASP A 149 10.97 3.73 10.21
N GLY A 150 9.72 4.22 10.18
CA GLY A 150 9.00 4.72 11.36
C GLY A 150 9.46 6.11 11.83
N ASP A 151 10.32 6.80 11.07
CA ASP A 151 10.90 8.09 11.44
C ASP A 151 10.85 9.09 10.28
N THR A 152 11.80 9.00 9.34
CA THR A 152 11.99 10.03 8.30
C THR A 152 11.80 9.52 6.89
N PHE A 153 11.51 8.24 6.68
CA PHE A 153 11.40 7.64 5.36
C PHE A 153 10.20 6.71 5.24
N ALA A 154 9.45 6.87 4.16
CA ALA A 154 8.35 6.03 3.74
C ALA A 154 8.35 5.90 2.20
N HIS A 155 8.13 4.67 1.74
CA HIS A 155 8.01 4.32 0.34
C HIS A 155 6.65 3.67 0.08
N GLN A 156 5.94 4.16 -0.94
CA GLN A 156 4.63 3.63 -1.34
C GLN A 156 4.69 2.86 -2.65
N ILE A 157 4.16 1.65 -2.65
CA ILE A 157 4.00 0.80 -3.83
C ILE A 157 2.52 0.69 -4.13
N PHE A 158 2.10 1.17 -5.30
CA PHE A 158 0.74 0.98 -5.83
C PHE A 158 0.68 -0.33 -6.63
N LEU A 159 -0.32 -1.15 -6.37
CA LEU A 159 -0.49 -2.46 -7.00
C LEU A 159 -1.60 -2.38 -8.05
N GLU A 160 -1.21 -2.47 -9.32
CA GLU A 160 -2.13 -2.43 -10.48
C GLU A 160 -2.32 -3.82 -11.09
#